data_AF-M5J4V3-F1
#
_entry.id   AF-M5J4V3-F1
#
_cell.length_a   1.000
_cell.length_b   1.000
_cell.length_c   1.000
_cell.angle_alpha   90.00
_cell.angle_beta   90.00
_cell.angle_gamma   90.00
#
_symmetry.space_group_name_H-M   'P 1'
#
loop_
_entity.id
_entity.type
_entity.pdbx_description
1 polymer ?
#
loop_
_entity_poly.entity_id
_entity_poly.type
_entity_poly.pdbx_seq_one_letter_code
_entity_poly.pdbx_strand_id
1 'polypeptide(L)'
;MQTVEMRLPDDLQGAFLELARNAFQVVVSENRNSNQVPEYMDATTASKYLNVSRNTFYKWVKLYSVPLVDIDGIKRYRRVDLDNFMNQHKN
;
A
#
# COMPACT_ATOMS: atom_id res chain seq x y z
N MET A 1 -39.13 30.58 -18.45
CA MET A 1 -37.66 30.70 -18.57
C MET A 1 -37.17 29.44 -19.26
N GLN A 2 -36.67 29.54 -20.50
CA GLN A 2 -36.05 28.39 -21.17
C GLN A 2 -34.70 28.11 -20.50
N THR A 3 -34.50 26.89 -20.03
CA THR A 3 -33.19 26.41 -19.59
C THR A 3 -32.33 26.23 -20.83
N VAL A 4 -31.43 27.18 -21.07
CA VAL A 4 -30.38 27.03 -22.08
C VAL A 4 -29.42 25.97 -21.57
N GLU A 5 -29.46 24.78 -22.17
CA GLU A 5 -28.42 23.78 -21.96
C GLU A 5 -27.11 24.34 -22.51
N MET A 6 -26.27 24.90 -21.64
CA MET A 6 -24.90 25.24 -22.00
C MET A 6 -24.13 23.93 -22.21
N ARG A 7 -24.07 23.48 -23.46
CA ARG A 7 -23.12 22.45 -23.86
C ARG A 7 -21.74 23.07 -23.90
N LEU A 8 -20.79 22.48 -23.18
CA LEU A 8 -19.41 22.93 -23.23
C LEU A 8 -18.94 22.92 -24.69
N PRO A 9 -18.29 23.99 -25.19
CA PRO A 9 -17.66 23.99 -26.51
C PRO A 9 -16.69 22.81 -26.64
N ASP A 10 -16.66 22.15 -27.80
CA ASP A 10 -15.90 20.92 -28.01
C ASP A 10 -14.40 21.09 -27.71
N ASP A 11 -13.85 22.28 -27.99
CA ASP A 11 -12.46 22.64 -27.69
C ASP A 11 -12.17 22.66 -26.18
N LEU A 12 -13.14 23.09 -25.37
CA LEU A 12 -13.03 23.07 -23.90
C LEU A 12 -13.22 21.67 -23.34
N GLN A 13 -14.05 20.84 -23.95
CA GLN A 13 -14.20 19.44 -23.54
C GLN A 13 -12.89 18.67 -23.75
N GLY A 14 -12.23 18.88 -24.89
CA GLY A 14 -10.94 18.26 -25.20
C GLY A 14 -9.86 18.64 -24.20
N ALA A 15 -9.71 19.94 -23.91
CA ALA A 15 -8.74 20.44 -22.94
C ALA A 15 -9.00 19.90 -21.52
N PHE A 16 -10.27 19.80 -21.11
CA PHE A 16 -10.63 19.25 -19.81
C PHE A 16 -10.35 17.74 -19.70
N LEU A 17 -10.68 16.96 -20.74
CA LEU A 17 -10.38 15.53 -20.81
C LEU A 17 -8.87 15.25 -20.76
N GLU A 18 -8.09 16.07 -21.44
CA GLU A 18 -6.63 15.95 -21.44
C GLU A 18 -6.04 16.29 -20.06
N LEU A 19 -6.51 17.37 -19.43
CA LEU A 19 -6.09 17.75 -18.08
C LEU A 19 -6.47 16.69 -17.05
N ALA A 20 -7.70 16.16 -17.11
CA ALA A 20 -8.14 15.06 -16.25
C ALA A 20 -7.26 13.82 -16.44
N ARG A 21 -6.99 13.41 -17.68
CA ARG A 21 -6.13 12.27 -18.00
C ARG A 21 -4.73 12.45 -17.43
N ASN A 22 -4.14 13.63 -17.59
CA ASN A 22 -2.80 13.93 -17.08
C ASN A 22 -2.76 13.92 -15.54
N ALA A 23 -3.75 14.50 -14.88
CA ALA A 23 -3.86 14.46 -13.42
C ALA A 23 -3.97 13.02 -12.88
N PHE A 24 -4.78 12.17 -13.53
CA PHE A 24 -4.89 10.75 -13.16
C PHE A 24 -3.60 9.97 -13.44
N GLN A 25 -2.92 10.25 -14.57
CA GLN A 25 -1.67 9.60 -14.93
C GLN A 25 -0.59 9.82 -13.85
N VAL A 26 -0.45 11.06 -13.39
CA VAL A 26 0.52 11.45 -12.34
C VAL A 26 0.26 10.67 -11.04
N VAL A 27 -1.00 10.64 -10.56
CA VAL A 27 -1.39 9.93 -9.34
C VAL A 27 -1.15 8.41 -9.43
N VAL A 28 -1.37 7.81 -10.60
CA VAL A 28 -1.14 6.38 -10.82
C VAL A 28 0.35 6.05 -10.88
N SER A 29 1.17 6.90 -11.52
CA SER A 29 2.63 6.67 -11.61
C SER A 29 3.36 6.86 -10.28
N GLU A 30 2.92 7.81 -9.44
CA GLU A 30 3.54 8.07 -8.14
C GLU A 30 3.22 6.97 -7.10
N ASN A 31 2.03 6.35 -7.18
CA ASN A 31 1.62 5.25 -6.30
C ASN A 31 2.30 3.91 -6.60
N ARG A 32 2.86 3.70 -7.80
CA ARG A 32 3.53 2.45 -8.16
C ARG A 32 4.91 2.31 -7.53
N ASN A 33 5.59 3.41 -7.23
CA ASN A 33 7.01 3.39 -6.82
C ASN A 33 7.27 3.71 -5.35
N SER A 34 6.32 4.30 -4.61
CA SER A 34 6.58 4.82 -3.26
C SER A 34 5.85 4.10 -2.11
N ASN A 35 4.73 3.40 -2.38
CA ASN A 35 3.83 2.94 -1.31
C ASN A 35 3.41 1.46 -1.37
N GLN A 36 3.94 0.66 -2.30
CA GLN A 36 3.58 -0.76 -2.33
C GLN A 36 4.42 -1.54 -1.31
N VAL A 37 3.87 -1.68 -0.10
CA VAL A 37 4.39 -2.63 0.87
C VAL A 37 4.39 -4.03 0.21
N PRO A 38 5.55 -4.69 0.05
CA PRO A 38 5.61 -6.00 -0.60
C PRO A 38 4.75 -7.04 0.12
N GLU A 39 4.16 -7.98 -0.62
CA GLU A 39 3.39 -9.08 -0.03
C GLU A 39 4.25 -9.93 0.91
N TYR A 40 5.53 -10.12 0.57
CA TYR A 40 6.53 -10.81 1.39
C TYR A 40 7.64 -9.85 1.79
N MET A 41 7.80 -9.65 3.09
CA MET A 41 8.72 -8.69 3.69
C MET A 41 9.91 -9.41 4.34
N ASP A 42 11.11 -8.83 4.28
CA ASP A 42 12.15 -9.21 5.26
C ASP A 42 11.82 -8.67 6.65
N ALA A 43 12.61 -9.07 7.66
CA ALA A 43 12.42 -8.61 9.03
C ALA A 43 12.53 -7.08 9.19
N THR A 44 13.31 -6.40 8.35
CA THR A 44 13.48 -4.93 8.42
C THR A 44 12.22 -4.22 7.91
N THR A 45 11.66 -4.72 6.81
CA THR A 45 10.45 -4.19 6.18
C THR A 45 9.23 -4.51 7.03
N ALA A 46 9.15 -5.75 7.56
CA ALA A 46 8.09 -6.16 8.48
C ALA A 46 8.07 -5.31 9.77
N SER A 47 9.25 -5.02 10.36
CA SER A 47 9.31 -4.18 11.55
C SER A 47 8.87 -2.74 11.26
N LYS A 48 9.21 -2.20 10.09
CA LYS A 48 8.74 -0.88 9.64
C LYS A 48 7.23 -0.88 9.40
N TYR A 49 6.71 -1.91 8.75
CA TYR A 49 5.28 -2.09 8.47
C TYR A 49 4.44 -2.09 9.76
N LEU A 50 4.89 -2.83 10.77
CA LEU A 50 4.24 -2.89 12.08
C LEU A 50 4.59 -1.70 13.01
N ASN A 51 5.37 -0.74 12.52
CA ASN A 51 5.82 0.44 13.25
C ASN A 51 6.51 0.12 14.59
N VAL A 52 7.44 -0.85 14.58
CA VAL A 52 8.23 -1.24 15.75
C VAL A 52 9.73 -1.31 15.43
N SER A 53 10.56 -1.25 16.46
CA SER A 53 12.00 -1.49 16.29
C SER A 53 12.26 -2.93 15.80
N ARG A 54 13.32 -3.13 15.02
CA ARG A 54 13.72 -4.47 14.54
C ARG A 54 13.97 -5.46 15.68
N ASN A 55 14.50 -4.98 16.81
CA ASN A 55 14.70 -5.80 18.01
C ASN A 55 13.38 -6.20 18.66
N THR A 56 12.40 -5.29 18.72
CA THR A 56 11.04 -5.61 19.20
C THR A 56 10.39 -6.65 18.31
N PHE A 57 10.50 -6.49 16.99
CA PHE A 57 9.97 -7.47 16.04
C PHE A 57 10.58 -8.87 16.22
N TYR A 58 11.91 -8.98 16.35
CA TYR A 58 12.54 -10.27 16.64
C TYR A 58 12.12 -10.87 17.98
N LYS A 59 11.88 -10.05 19.01
CA LYS A 59 11.30 -10.53 20.27
C LYS A 59 9.91 -11.12 20.03
N TRP A 60 9.06 -10.46 19.24
CA TRP A 60 7.74 -10.98 18.90
C TRP A 60 7.80 -12.29 18.12
N VAL A 61 8.67 -12.38 17.10
CA VAL A 61 8.90 -13.62 16.34
C VAL A 61 9.31 -14.76 17.27
N LYS A 62 10.16 -14.49 18.26
CA LYS A 62 10.62 -15.50 19.24
C LYS A 62 9.55 -15.87 20.28
N LEU A 63 8.81 -14.89 20.81
CA LEU A 63 7.88 -15.09 21.92
C LEU A 63 6.51 -15.59 21.47
N TYR A 64 6.06 -15.16 20.30
CA TYR A 64 4.69 -15.39 19.81
C TYR A 64 4.65 -16.22 18.53
N SER A 65 5.79 -16.73 18.06
CA SER A 65 5.88 -17.59 16.88
C SER A 65 5.19 -16.98 15.64
N VAL A 66 5.47 -15.70 15.37
CA VAL A 66 4.95 -14.99 14.19
C VAL A 66 5.21 -15.82 12.92
N PRO A 67 4.20 -16.11 12.09
CA PRO A 67 4.37 -16.95 10.91
C PRO A 67 5.43 -16.38 9.95
N LEU A 68 6.28 -17.27 9.43
CA LEU A 68 7.32 -16.92 8.46
C LEU A 68 7.50 -18.04 7.44
N VAL A 69 7.93 -17.65 6.25
CA VAL A 69 8.40 -18.53 5.19
C VAL A 69 9.93 -18.56 5.25
N ASP A 70 10.51 -19.75 5.35
CA ASP A 70 11.96 -19.96 5.32
C ASP A 70 12.30 -20.76 4.06
N ILE A 71 13.11 -20.16 3.18
CA ILE A 71 13.65 -20.81 1.98
C ILE A 71 15.16 -20.59 2.02
N ASP A 72 15.93 -21.67 2.18
CA ASP A 72 17.38 -21.65 2.27
C ASP A 72 17.95 -20.66 3.32
N GLY A 73 17.28 -20.53 4.48
CA GLY A 73 17.67 -19.62 5.55
C GLY A 73 17.24 -18.16 5.34
N ILE A 74 16.62 -17.85 4.20
CA ILE A 74 16.04 -16.53 3.91
C ILE A 74 14.61 -16.51 4.46
N LYS A 75 14.42 -15.71 5.52
CA LYS A 75 13.13 -15.55 6.19
C LYS A 75 12.31 -14.42 5.56
N ARG A 76 11.06 -14.73 5.21
CA ARG A 76 10.08 -13.78 4.68
C ARG A 76 8.79 -13.83 5.49
N TYR A 77 8.18 -12.67 5.70
CA TYR A 77 6.94 -12.50 6.46
C TYR A 77 5.86 -12.04 5.50
N ARG A 78 4.76 -12.78 5.44
CA ARG A 78 3.64 -12.42 4.56
C ARG A 78 2.79 -11.35 5.24
N ARG A 79 2.38 -10.33 4.48
CA ARG A 79 1.57 -9.21 4.99
C ARG A 79 0.31 -9.67 5.74
N VAL A 80 -0.47 -10.58 5.16
CA VAL A 80 -1.70 -11.08 5.81
C VAL A 80 -1.44 -11.79 7.15
N ASP A 81 -0.29 -12.45 7.30
CA ASP A 81 0.06 -13.11 8.56
C ASP A 81 0.43 -12.10 9.65
N LEU A 82 1.08 -10.99 9.28
CA LEU A 82 1.36 -9.87 10.18
C LEU A 82 0.06 -9.17 10.60
N ASP A 83 -0.87 -8.96 9.67
CA ASP A 83 -2.19 -8.38 9.97
C ASP A 83 -2.99 -9.27 10.92
N ASN A 84 -3.00 -10.59 10.67
CA ASN A 84 -3.63 -11.58 11.54
C ASN A 84 -3.00 -11.60 12.93
N PHE A 85 -1.67 -11.54 13.02
CA PHE A 85 -0.96 -11.45 14.29
C PHE A 85 -1.41 -10.24 15.12
N MET A 86 -1.56 -9.07 14.50
CA MET A 86 -2.05 -7.86 15.18
C MET A 86 -3.51 -8.03 15.65
N ASN A 87 -4.37 -8.60 14.80
CA ASN A 87 -5.76 -8.87 15.15
C ASN A 87 -5.92 -9.85 16.33
N GLN A 88 -5.05 -10.85 16.43
CA GLN A 88 -5.03 -11.82 17.53
C GLN A 88 -4.66 -11.20 18.89
N HIS A 89 -3.95 -10.06 18.89
CA HIS A 89 -3.51 -9.35 20.10
C HIS A 89 -4.33 -8.09 20.39
N LYS A 90 -5.45 -7.91 19.68
CA LYS A 90 -6.39 -6.81 19.91
C LYS A 90 -7.25 -7.13 21.13
N ASN A 91 -7.25 -6.23 22.12
CA ASN A 91 -8.15 -6.26 23.28
C ASN A 91 -9.39 -5.38 23.02
#